data_AF-A0A1H8D2Y0-F1
#
_entry.id   AF-A0A1H8D2Y0-F1
#
_cell.length_a   1.000
_cell.length_b   1.000
_cell.length_c   1.000
_cell.angle_alpha   90.00
_cell.angle_beta   90.00
_cell.angle_gamma   90.00
#
_symmetry.space_group_name_H-M   'P 1'
#
loop_
_entity.id
_entity.type
_entity.pdbx_description
1 polymer ?
#
loop_
_entity_poly.entity_id
_entity_poly.type
_entity_poly.pdbx_seq_one_letter_code
_entity_poly.pdbx_strand_id
1 'polypeptide(L)'
;MDKIKKLLYTLSLPFCTQLIQCQQMKENDPRLAFEIEISSPATKYRVEPIFDKIKTLEGTPAGLPYGGSSGTWGNSGKGWTEQYGTPIGADITYYAGYEDTYYRLDANFPIDAIKDYMERAYPRWDDQYGGT
;
A
#
# COMPACT_ATOMS: atom_id res chain seq x y z
N MET A 1 -39.70 32.01 2.29
CA MET A 1 -39.29 30.60 2.49
C MET A 1 -38.33 30.09 1.41
N ASP A 2 -38.57 30.38 0.12
CA ASP A 2 -37.70 29.87 -0.97
C ASP A 2 -36.25 30.36 -0.94
N LYS A 3 -36.01 31.64 -0.61
CA LYS A 3 -34.65 32.20 -0.58
C LYS A 3 -33.76 31.57 0.50
N ILE A 4 -34.33 31.25 1.66
CA ILE A 4 -33.62 30.59 2.78
C ILE A 4 -33.30 29.14 2.43
N LYS A 5 -34.23 28.41 1.80
CA LYS A 5 -33.98 27.05 1.32
C LYS A 5 -32.89 27.02 0.23
N LYS A 6 -32.89 27.99 -0.69
CA LYS A 6 -31.85 28.13 -1.72
C LYS A 6 -30.47 28.45 -1.13
N LEU A 7 -30.42 29.31 -0.11
CA LEU A 7 -29.20 29.67 0.61
C LEU A 7 -28.63 28.48 1.40
N LEU A 8 -29.49 27.72 2.08
CA LEU A 8 -29.09 26.49 2.79
C LEU A 8 -28.54 25.43 1.83
N TYR A 9 -29.16 25.25 0.65
CA TYR A 9 -28.68 24.30 -0.36
C TYR A 9 -27.35 24.71 -1.01
N THR A 10 -27.11 26.02 -1.17
CA THR A 10 -25.87 26.54 -1.76
C THR A 10 -24.70 26.52 -0.78
N LEU A 11 -24.94 26.61 0.52
CA LEU A 11 -23.91 26.48 1.56
C LEU A 11 -23.66 25.02 1.99
N SER A 12 -24.68 24.15 1.96
CA SER A 12 -24.52 22.74 2.38
C SER A 12 -23.72 21.91 1.37
N LEU A 13 -23.90 22.15 0.07
CA LEU A 13 -23.25 21.37 -0.98
C LEU A 13 -21.71 21.46 -0.97
N PRO A 14 -21.08 22.65 -0.91
CA PRO A 14 -19.61 22.76 -0.83
C PRO A 14 -19.04 22.28 0.51
N PHE A 15 -19.80 22.40 1.60
CA PHE A 15 -19.38 21.90 2.91
C PHE A 15 -19.32 20.36 2.94
N CYS A 16 -20.31 19.70 2.34
CA CYS A 16 -20.30 18.24 2.20
C CYS A 16 -19.14 17.75 1.34
N THR A 17 -18.78 18.44 0.24
CA THR A 17 -17.65 18.02 -0.59
C THR A 17 -16.30 18.20 0.11
N GLN A 18 -16.15 19.23 0.96
CA GLN A 18 -14.94 19.41 1.77
C GLN A 18 -14.77 18.32 2.84
N LEU A 19 -15.85 17.86 3.47
CA LEU A 19 -15.79 16.76 4.43
C LEU A 19 -15.42 15.43 3.78
N ILE A 20 -15.95 15.14 2.57
CA ILE A 20 -15.61 13.94 1.80
C ILE A 20 -14.12 13.96 1.42
N GLN A 21 -13.60 15.10 0.96
CA GLN A 21 -12.18 15.23 0.60
C GLN A 21 -11.26 15.06 1.82
N CYS A 22 -11.62 15.62 2.99
CA CYS A 22 -10.86 15.40 4.23
C CYS A 22 -10.86 13.92 4.69
N GLN A 23 -11.95 13.20 4.48
CA GLN A 23 -11.98 11.75 4.77
C GLN A 23 -11.07 10.99 3.80
N GLN A 24 -11.09 11.33 2.51
CA GLN A 24 -10.24 10.71 1.49
C GLN A 24 -8.75 10.96 1.72
N MET A 25 -8.36 12.16 2.19
CA MET A 25 -6.95 12.45 2.53
C MET A 25 -6.41 11.62 3.70
N LYS A 26 -7.30 11.20 4.62
CA LYS A 26 -6.92 10.40 5.78
C LYS A 26 -6.81 8.91 5.44
N GLU A 27 -7.60 8.46 4.48
CA GLU A 27 -7.64 7.07 4.02
C GLU A 27 -6.57 6.79 2.94
N ASN A 28 -6.28 7.78 2.09
CA ASN A 28 -5.26 7.74 1.04
C ASN A 28 -4.14 8.74 1.35
N ASP A 29 -3.51 8.61 2.52
CA ASP A 29 -2.31 9.41 2.81
C ASP A 29 -1.22 9.02 1.81
N PRO A 30 -0.75 9.93 0.94
CA PRO A 30 0.28 9.62 -0.06
C PRO A 30 1.61 9.19 0.59
N ARG A 31 1.82 9.45 1.88
CA ARG A 31 2.97 8.93 2.63
C ARG A 31 2.89 7.43 2.91
N LEU A 32 1.71 6.84 2.79
CA LEU A 32 1.49 5.41 2.93
C LEU A 32 1.42 4.71 1.57
N ALA A 33 1.69 5.43 0.48
CA ALA A 33 1.77 4.87 -0.86
C ALA A 33 3.05 4.03 -1.01
N PHE A 34 2.91 2.86 -1.64
CA PHE A 34 4.04 2.02 -2.02
C PHE A 34 3.74 1.23 -3.29
N GLU A 35 4.80 0.91 -4.02
CA GLU A 35 4.75 0.00 -5.16
C GLU A 35 5.36 -1.35 -4.77
N ILE A 36 4.80 -2.41 -5.34
CA ILE A 36 5.31 -3.77 -5.11
C ILE A 36 5.97 -4.28 -6.37
N GLU A 37 7.16 -4.84 -6.18
CA GLU A 37 7.91 -5.55 -7.20
C GLU A 37 8.17 -6.99 -6.76
N ILE A 38 8.08 -7.92 -7.72
CA ILE A 38 8.44 -9.33 -7.51
C ILE A 38 9.64 -9.62 -8.40
N SER A 39 10.75 -10.01 -7.79
CA SER A 39 11.98 -10.36 -8.51
C SER A 39 12.46 -11.76 -8.21
N SER A 40 13.26 -12.29 -9.13
CA SER A 40 13.99 -13.54 -8.94
C SER A 40 15.47 -13.35 -9.28
N PRO A 41 16.38 -14.19 -8.79
CA PRO A 41 17.81 -14.05 -9.08
C PRO A 41 18.17 -14.20 -10.57
N ALA A 42 17.34 -14.93 -11.33
CA ALA A 42 17.48 -15.12 -12.77
C ALA A 42 16.17 -15.63 -13.38
N THR A 43 15.99 -15.47 -14.70
CA THR A 43 14.79 -15.91 -15.43
C THR A 43 14.44 -17.38 -15.22
N LYS A 44 15.46 -18.27 -15.08
CA LYS A 44 15.24 -19.70 -14.82
C LYS A 44 14.62 -19.99 -13.44
N TYR A 45 14.68 -19.04 -12.51
CA TYR A 45 14.10 -19.12 -11.17
C TYR A 45 12.80 -18.31 -11.07
N ARG A 46 12.14 -18.06 -12.21
CA ARG A 46 10.87 -17.35 -12.23
C ARG A 46 9.81 -18.14 -11.45
N VAL A 47 9.08 -17.43 -10.60
CA VAL A 47 7.92 -17.94 -9.86
C VAL A 47 6.66 -17.22 -10.32
N GLU A 48 5.52 -17.91 -10.28
CA GLU A 48 4.21 -17.36 -10.60
C GLU A 48 3.38 -17.24 -9.32
N PRO A 49 2.96 -16.02 -8.92
CA PRO A 49 1.98 -15.84 -7.85
C PRO A 49 0.65 -16.53 -8.19
N ILE A 50 0.08 -17.24 -7.22
CA ILE A 50 -1.21 -17.93 -7.35
C ILE A 50 -2.26 -17.30 -6.42
N PHE A 51 -1.84 -16.96 -5.21
CA PHE A 51 -2.64 -16.24 -4.23
C PHE A 51 -1.73 -15.29 -3.46
N ASP A 52 -2.24 -14.13 -3.12
CA ASP A 52 -1.48 -13.15 -2.38
C ASP A 52 -2.38 -12.30 -1.48
N LYS A 53 -1.79 -11.91 -0.35
CA LYS A 53 -2.33 -10.94 0.57
C LYS A 53 -1.17 -10.25 1.28
N ILE A 54 -1.01 -8.95 1.04
CA ILE A 54 -0.15 -8.12 1.88
C ILE A 54 -0.96 -7.70 3.10
N LYS A 55 -0.41 -7.97 4.28
CA LYS A 55 -1.03 -7.60 5.56
C LYS A 55 -0.61 -6.17 5.85
N THR A 56 -1.56 -5.26 5.95
CA THR A 56 -1.31 -3.86 6.32
C THR A 56 -1.77 -3.59 7.74
N LEU A 57 -1.13 -2.65 8.42
CA LEU A 57 -1.49 -2.26 9.78
C LEU A 57 -2.90 -1.65 9.84
N GLU A 58 -3.27 -0.89 8.82
CA GLU A 58 -4.52 -0.17 8.67
C GLU A 58 -5.66 -1.07 8.18
N GLY A 59 -5.35 -2.30 7.75
CA GLY A 59 -6.30 -3.23 7.16
C GLY A 59 -6.64 -2.94 5.69
N THR A 60 -5.99 -1.94 5.08
CA THR A 60 -6.09 -1.61 3.66
C THR A 60 -5.69 -2.81 2.80
N PRO A 61 -6.52 -3.24 1.84
CA PRO A 61 -6.18 -4.33 0.93
C PRO A 61 -4.94 -3.97 0.09
N ALA A 62 -3.96 -4.86 0.08
CA ALA A 62 -2.81 -4.79 -0.80
C ALA A 62 -2.39 -6.20 -1.26
N GLY A 63 -1.79 -6.28 -2.44
CA GLY A 63 -1.51 -7.52 -3.16
C GLY A 63 -0.38 -7.39 -4.18
N LEU A 64 0.04 -8.50 -4.76
CA LEU A 64 1.14 -8.60 -5.69
C LEU A 64 0.75 -8.14 -7.11
N PRO A 65 1.71 -7.64 -7.93
CA PRO A 65 1.46 -7.42 -9.34
C PRO A 65 0.98 -8.67 -10.06
N TYR A 66 0.15 -8.47 -11.08
CA TYR A 66 -0.16 -9.55 -12.01
C TYR A 66 1.08 -9.97 -12.81
N GLY A 67 1.32 -11.28 -12.85
CA GLY A 67 2.43 -11.88 -13.60
C GLY A 67 3.52 -12.47 -12.70
N GLY A 68 4.44 -13.21 -13.30
CA GLY A 68 5.52 -13.85 -12.58
C GLY A 68 6.65 -12.89 -12.18
N SER A 69 7.49 -13.34 -11.27
CA SER A 69 8.70 -12.61 -10.87
C SER A 69 9.57 -12.28 -12.08
N SER A 70 10.18 -11.10 -12.10
CA SER A 70 11.06 -10.69 -13.20
C SER A 70 12.22 -9.83 -12.71
N GLY A 71 13.18 -9.54 -13.59
CA GLY A 71 14.27 -8.61 -13.31
C GLY A 71 15.46 -9.20 -12.54
N THR A 72 16.28 -8.30 -11.99
CA THR A 72 17.44 -8.61 -11.14
C THR A 72 16.98 -8.66 -9.69
N TRP A 73 17.70 -9.38 -8.82
CA TRP A 73 17.37 -9.41 -7.39
C TRP A 73 17.17 -7.98 -6.82
N GLY A 74 15.98 -7.73 -6.26
CA GLY A 74 15.60 -6.43 -5.70
C GLY A 74 15.16 -5.37 -6.71
N ASN A 75 15.03 -5.71 -7.99
CA ASN A 75 14.52 -4.82 -9.04
C ASN A 75 13.86 -5.62 -10.16
N SER A 76 12.53 -5.62 -10.21
CA SER A 76 11.77 -6.29 -11.27
C SER A 76 11.74 -5.49 -12.57
N GLY A 77 12.01 -4.18 -12.50
CA GLY A 77 11.79 -3.21 -13.58
C GLY A 77 10.32 -3.00 -13.90
N LYS A 78 9.42 -3.53 -13.07
CA LYS A 78 7.97 -3.51 -13.24
C LYS A 78 7.30 -3.38 -11.87
N GLY A 79 6.99 -2.14 -11.49
CA GLY A 79 6.11 -1.84 -10.37
C GLY A 79 4.65 -2.14 -10.73
N TRP A 80 3.89 -2.61 -9.75
CA TRP A 80 2.42 -2.61 -9.83
C TRP A 80 1.86 -1.23 -9.52
N THR A 81 0.59 -1.00 -9.86
CA THR A 81 -0.20 0.17 -9.43
C THR A 81 0.04 0.48 -7.96
N GLU A 82 0.17 1.76 -7.65
CA GLU A 82 0.32 2.29 -6.29
C GLU A 82 -0.72 1.68 -5.33
N GLN A 83 -0.24 1.22 -4.18
CA GLN A 83 -1.04 0.64 -3.10
C GLN A 83 -0.81 1.42 -1.82
N TYR A 84 -1.71 1.23 -0.84
CA TYR A 84 -1.74 2.06 0.36
C TYR A 84 -1.71 1.22 1.63
N GLY A 85 -1.08 1.79 2.66
CA GLY A 85 -0.99 1.23 4.01
C GLY A 85 0.43 0.83 4.39
N THR A 86 0.62 0.45 5.64
CA THR A 86 1.89 0.06 6.23
C THR A 86 2.05 -1.46 6.21
N PRO A 87 2.95 -2.03 5.38
CA PRO A 87 3.11 -3.49 5.30
C PRO A 87 3.66 -4.09 6.60
N ILE A 88 2.90 -4.99 7.21
CA ILE A 88 3.26 -5.72 8.45
C ILE A 88 3.38 -7.22 8.23
N GLY A 89 3.31 -7.68 6.99
CA GLY A 89 3.50 -9.08 6.63
C GLY A 89 2.91 -9.43 5.27
N ALA A 90 3.00 -10.71 4.93
CA ALA A 90 2.48 -11.23 3.68
C ALA A 90 2.01 -12.69 3.85
N ASP A 91 0.98 -13.08 3.11
CA ASP A 91 0.58 -14.46 2.86
C ASP A 91 0.52 -14.67 1.35
N ILE A 92 1.49 -15.42 0.81
CA ILE A 92 1.70 -15.57 -0.63
C ILE A 92 1.84 -17.06 -0.93
N THR A 93 1.04 -17.54 -1.87
CA THR A 93 1.22 -18.84 -2.51
C THR A 93 1.75 -18.62 -3.92
N TYR A 94 2.84 -19.30 -4.26
CA TYR A 94 3.46 -19.20 -5.58
C TYR A 94 3.84 -20.59 -6.10
N TYR A 95 3.87 -20.71 -7.42
CA TYR A 95 4.35 -21.89 -8.11
C TYR A 95 5.78 -21.65 -8.63
N ALA A 96 6.69 -22.55 -8.29
CA ALA A 96 8.07 -22.55 -8.77
C ALA A 96 8.20 -23.57 -9.90
N GLY A 97 8.01 -23.13 -11.15
CA GLY A 97 8.00 -24.02 -12.32
C GLY A 97 9.32 -24.76 -12.57
N TYR A 98 10.44 -24.24 -12.04
CA TYR A 98 11.76 -24.89 -12.15
C TYR A 98 11.95 -26.06 -11.16
N GLU A 99 11.10 -26.15 -10.14
CA GLU A 99 11.04 -27.24 -9.15
C GLU A 99 9.73 -28.04 -9.27
N ASP A 100 8.84 -27.64 -10.17
CA ASP A 100 7.47 -28.17 -10.31
C ASP A 100 6.72 -28.27 -8.97
N THR A 101 6.87 -27.24 -8.13
CA THR A 101 6.40 -27.28 -6.73
C THR A 101 5.68 -25.99 -6.33
N TYR A 102 4.66 -26.12 -5.49
CA TYR A 102 3.95 -25.01 -4.87
C TYR A 102 4.53 -24.70 -3.49
N TYR A 103 4.71 -23.42 -3.20
CA TYR A 103 5.19 -22.92 -1.92
C TYR A 103 4.20 -21.92 -1.33
N ARG A 104 4.19 -21.83 0.00
CA ARG A 104 3.46 -20.80 0.74
C ARG A 104 4.39 -20.08 1.70
N LEU A 105 4.44 -18.76 1.57
CA LEU A 105 5.03 -17.85 2.53
C LEU A 105 3.91 -17.25 3.38
N ASP A 106 3.91 -17.52 4.68
CA ASP A 106 3.07 -16.81 5.64
C ASP A 106 3.98 -16.16 6.68
N ALA A 107 4.17 -14.86 6.56
CA ALA A 107 5.09 -14.09 7.38
C ALA A 107 4.40 -12.89 8.03
N ASN A 108 4.83 -12.56 9.24
CA ASN A 108 4.50 -11.33 9.95
C ASN A 108 5.80 -10.60 10.28
N PHE A 109 5.79 -9.29 10.15
CA PHE A 109 6.92 -8.43 10.47
C PHE A 109 6.76 -7.85 11.89
N PRO A 110 7.87 -7.63 12.62
CA PRO A 110 7.80 -6.97 13.93
C PRO A 110 7.23 -5.56 13.79
N ILE A 111 6.04 -5.33 14.37
CA ILE A 111 5.29 -4.07 14.20
C ILE A 111 6.11 -2.86 14.65
N ASP A 112 6.82 -2.97 15.78
CA ASP A 112 7.61 -1.86 16.32
C ASP A 112 8.77 -1.47 15.38
N ALA A 113 9.40 -2.46 14.75
CA ALA A 113 10.46 -2.21 13.77
C ALA A 113 9.91 -1.57 12.49
N ILE A 114 8.74 -2.02 12.01
CA ILE A 114 8.09 -1.41 10.85
C ILE A 114 7.72 0.05 11.14
N LYS A 115 7.17 0.34 12.33
CA LYS A 115 6.86 1.72 12.74
C LYS A 115 8.10 2.60 12.76
N ASP A 116 9.19 2.13 13.38
CA ASP A 116 10.48 2.84 13.38
C ASP A 116 10.98 3.09 11.94
N TYR A 117 10.83 2.11 11.03
CA TYR A 117 11.28 2.25 9.65
C TYR A 117 10.44 3.27 8.88
N MET A 118 9.12 3.26 9.09
CA MET A 118 8.21 4.22 8.45
C MET A 118 8.43 5.64 8.99
N GLU A 119 8.66 5.82 10.29
CA GLU A 119 9.00 7.13 10.87
C GLU A 119 10.31 7.69 10.30
N ARG A 120 11.32 6.83 10.04
CA ARG A 120 12.58 7.26 9.41
C ARG A 120 12.43 7.57 7.92
N ALA A 121 11.58 6.84 7.20
CA ALA A 121 11.33 7.07 5.78
C ALA A 121 10.52 8.36 5.54
N TYR A 122 9.62 8.69 6.47
CA TYR A 122 8.77 9.88 6.42
C TYR A 122 8.92 10.70 7.71
N PRO A 123 9.94 11.56 7.82
CA PRO A 123 10.08 12.45 8.98
C PRO A 123 8.80 13.26 9.18
N ARG A 124 8.31 13.38 10.43
CA ARG A 124 7.11 14.20 10.68
C ARG A 124 7.45 15.65 10.34
N TRP A 125 6.48 16.36 9.74
CA TRP A 125 6.59 17.81 9.54
C TRP A 125 6.95 18.52 10.86
N ASP A 126 6.37 18.02 11.96
CA ASP A 126 6.58 18.49 13.34
C ASP A 126 8.05 18.37 13.79
N ASP A 127 8.78 17.36 13.29
CA ASP A 127 10.20 17.15 13.61
C ASP A 127 11.10 18.16 12.85
N GLN A 128 10.62 18.72 11.74
CA GLN A 128 11.37 19.66 10.88
C GLN A 128 11.30 21.11 11.35
N TYR A 129 10.31 21.46 12.18
CA TYR A 129 10.08 22.83 12.70
C TYR A 129 10.05 22.92 14.23
N GLY A 130 10.55 21.90 14.94
CA GLY A 130 10.63 21.92 16.40
C GLY A 130 9.27 21.95 17.07
N GLY A 131 8.43 20.95 16.77
CA GLY A 131 7.13 20.75 17.41
C GLY A 131 7.23 20.83 18.95
N THR A 132 6.28 21.55 19.53
CA THR A 132 6.12 21.84 20.96
C THR A 132 5.91 20.61 21.83
#